data_AF-A0A7C9RE33-F1
#
_entry.id   AF-A0A7C9RE33-F1
#
_cell.length_a   1.000
_cell.length_b   1.000
_cell.length_c   1.000
_cell.angle_alpha   90.00
_cell.angle_beta   90.00
_cell.angle_gamma   90.00
#
_symmetry.space_group_name_H-M   'P 1'
#
loop_
_entity.id
_entity.type
_entity.pdbx_description
1 polymer ?
#
loop_
_entity_poly.entity_id
_entity_poly.type
_entity_poly.pdbx_seq_one_letter_code
_entity_poly.pdbx_strand_id
1 'polypeptide(L)' 'EAVVRDLFARYQAEPGDLPAEWLPDEGEHDVAGRARRIGDFIAGMTDRYAIVEHQRLFDSTPDLR' A
#
# COMPACT_ATOMS: atom_id res chain seq x y z
N GLU A 1 -2.17 5.80 12.57
CA GLU A 1 -3.25 5.06 11.87
C GLU A 1 -3.59 5.58 10.48
N ALA A 2 -3.66 6.90 10.22
CA ALA A 2 -4.01 7.44 8.88
C ALA A 2 -3.14 6.88 7.74
N VAL A 3 -1.81 6.90 7.90
CA VAL A 3 -0.83 6.42 6.90
C VAL A 3 -1.15 5.02 6.37
N VAL A 4 -1.38 4.05 7.27
CA VAL A 4 -1.66 2.65 6.89
C VAL A 4 -2.99 2.54 6.13
N ARG A 5 -4.02 3.24 6.61
CA ARG A 5 -5.34 3.23 5.97
C ARG A 5 -5.27 3.83 4.57
N ASP A 6 -4.54 4.93 4.42
CA ASP A 6 -4.44 5.66 3.17
C ASP A 6 -3.62 4.85 2.15
N LEU A 7 -2.49 4.26 2.56
CA LEU A 7 -1.73 3.31 1.74
C LEU A 7 -2.59 2.13 1.28
N PHE A 8 -3.34 1.51 2.19
CA PHE A 8 -4.22 0.40 1.85
C PHE A 8 -5.27 0.79 0.80
N ALA A 9 -5.92 1.95 0.98
CA ALA A 9 -6.90 2.46 0.03
C ALA A 9 -6.26 2.77 -1.34
N ARG A 10 -5.05 3.33 -1.35
CA ARG A 10 -4.30 3.66 -2.56
C ARG A 10 -3.92 2.43 -3.38
N TYR A 11 -3.48 1.35 -2.73
CA TYR A 11 -3.15 0.10 -3.41
C TYR A 11 -4.37 -0.71 -3.84
N GLN A 12 -5.51 -0.56 -3.15
CA GLN A 12 -6.77 -1.12 -3.62
C GLN A 12 -7.26 -0.41 -4.89
N ALA A 13 -7.12 0.92 -4.95
CA ALA A 13 -7.56 1.73 -6.08
C ALA A 13 -6.64 1.58 -7.30
N GLU A 14 -5.33 1.66 -7.12
CA GLU A 14 -4.34 1.41 -8.17
C GLU A 14 -3.33 0.36 -7.69
N PRO A 15 -3.56 -0.91 -8.03
CA PRO A 15 -2.62 -1.98 -7.70
C PRO A 15 -1.23 -1.77 -8.31
N GLY A 16 -1.12 -1.02 -9.42
CA GLY A 16 0.13 -0.74 -10.12
C GLY A 16 1.18 0.04 -9.31
N ASP A 17 0.80 0.62 -8.17
CA ASP A 17 1.73 1.29 -7.25
C ASP A 17 2.40 0.33 -6.26
N LEU A 18 1.90 -0.91 -6.16
CA LEU A 18 2.57 -1.96 -5.41
C LEU A 18 3.91 -2.32 -6.09
N PRO A 19 4.91 -2.74 -5.31
CA PRO A 19 6.10 -3.35 -5.87
C PRO A 19 5.74 -4.56 -6.76
N ALA A 20 6.55 -4.81 -7.78
CA ALA A 20 6.25 -5.80 -8.81
C ALA A 20 6.01 -7.21 -8.26
N GLU A 21 6.72 -7.59 -7.20
CA GLU A 21 6.58 -8.87 -6.51
C GLU A 21 5.28 -9.03 -5.70
N TRP A 22 4.54 -7.93 -5.49
CA TRP A 22 3.26 -7.89 -4.80
C TRP A 22 2.07 -7.66 -5.75
N LEU A 23 2.34 -7.43 -7.04
CA LEU A 23 1.28 -7.29 -8.05
C LEU A 23 0.51 -8.61 -8.19
N PRO A 24 -0.81 -8.55 -8.38
CA PRO A 24 -1.59 -9.74 -8.71
C PRO A 24 -1.17 -10.29 -10.07
N ASP A 25 -1.26 -11.62 -10.24
CA ASP A 25 -1.05 -12.25 -11.54
C ASP A 25 -2.09 -11.76 -12.56
N GLU A 26 -1.72 -11.74 -13.84
CA GLU A 26 -2.62 -11.36 -14.92
C GLU A 26 -3.87 -12.27 -14.92
N GLY A 27 -5.04 -11.69 -14.62
CA GLY A 27 -6.33 -12.39 -14.57
C GLY A 27 -6.82 -12.76 -13.15
N GLU A 28 -6.07 -12.42 -12.10
CA GLU A 28 -6.53 -12.63 -10.73
C GLU A 28 -7.51 -11.51 -10.32
N HIS A 29 -8.81 -11.81 -10.43
CA HIS A 29 -9.89 -10.88 -10.10
C HIS A 29 -10.40 -11.00 -8.66
N ASP A 30 -9.76 -11.82 -7.81
CA ASP A 30 -10.20 -12.00 -6.43
C ASP A 30 -9.93 -10.76 -5.58
N VAL A 31 -11.00 -10.06 -5.23
CA VAL A 31 -10.98 -8.88 -4.35
C VAL A 31 -10.46 -9.24 -2.96
N ALA A 32 -10.79 -10.44 -2.44
CA ALA A 32 -10.37 -10.86 -1.12
C ALA A 32 -8.87 -11.20 -1.07
N GLY A 33 -8.38 -11.96 -2.05
CA GLY A 33 -6.95 -12.28 -2.21
C GLY A 33 -6.09 -11.03 -2.34
N ARG A 34 -6.54 -10.05 -3.14
CA ARG A 34 -5.85 -8.74 -3.27
C ARG A 34 -5.80 -7.96 -1.95
N ALA A 35 -6.93 -7.86 -1.25
CA ALA A 35 -6.98 -7.15 0.03
C ALA A 35 -6.01 -7.75 1.06
N ARG A 36 -5.92 -9.09 1.10
CA ARG A 36 -4.95 -9.80 1.96
C ARG A 36 -3.51 -9.48 1.56
N ARG A 37 -3.14 -9.59 0.28
CA ARG A 37 -1.78 -9.26 -0.19
C ARG A 37 -1.36 -7.83 0.18
N ILE A 38 -2.24 -6.86 -0.02
CA ILE A 38 -1.97 -5.46 0.37
C ILE A 38 -1.76 -5.36 1.88
N GLY A 39 -2.60 -6.04 2.67
CA GLY A 39 -2.46 -6.09 4.12
C GLY A 39 -1.12 -6.69 4.56
N ASP A 40 -0.71 -7.79 3.94
CA ASP A 40 0.56 -8.47 4.24
C ASP A 40 1.77 -7.60 3.86
N PHE A 41 1.72 -6.90 2.72
CA PHE A 41 2.74 -5.94 2.31
C PHE A 41 2.88 -4.81 3.34
N ILE A 42 1.75 -4.19 3.73
CA ILE A 42 1.75 -3.09 4.70
C ILE A 42 2.20 -3.57 6.08
N ALA A 43 1.79 -4.76 6.52
CA ALA A 43 2.21 -5.33 7.79
C ALA A 43 3.72 -5.63 7.84
N GLY A 44 4.36 -5.86 6.67
CA GLY A 44 5.81 -6.02 6.54
C GLY A 44 6.60 -4.71 6.54
N MET A 45 5.94 -3.55 6.49
CA MET A 45 6.62 -2.25 6.48
C MET A 45 7.15 -1.89 7.86
N THR A 46 8.30 -1.24 7.89
CA THR A 46 8.73 -0.48 9.07
C THR A 46 8.02 0.88 9.10
N ASP A 47 7.89 1.49 10.28
CA ASP A 47 7.28 2.84 10.41
C ASP A 47 7.94 3.85 9.46
N ARG A 48 9.28 3.84 9.40
CA ARG A 48 10.05 4.72 8.51
C ARG A 48 9.72 4.48 7.04
N TYR A 49 9.60 3.22 6.64
CA TYR A 49 9.26 2.89 5.26
C TYR A 49 7.83 3.33 4.93
N ALA A 50 6.86 3.08 5.80
CA ALA A 50 5.46 3.49 5.59
C ALA A 50 5.33 5.01 5.42
N ILE A 51 6.09 5.81 6.16
CA ILE A 51 6.10 7.28 6.02
C ILE A 51 6.69 7.71 4.66
N VAL A 52 7.83 7.13 4.27
CA VAL A 52 8.47 7.45 2.98
C VAL A 52 7.58 7.04 1.81
N GLU A 53 6.95 5.88 1.91
CA GLU A 53 6.05 5.37 0.88
C GLU A 53 4.80 6.24 0.76
N HIS A 54 4.25 6.68 1.89
CA HIS A 54 3.17 7.66 1.90
C HIS A 54 3.61 9.01 1.31
N GLN A 55 4.83 9.49 1.58
CA GLN A 55 5.41 10.70 0.94
C GLN A 55 5.52 10.56 -0.57
N ARG A 56 5.85 9.36 -1.07
CA ARG A 56 5.95 9.10 -2.50
C ARG A 56 4.59 9.15 -3.20
N LEU A 57 3.56 8.62 -2.54
CA LEU A 57 2.24 8.39 -3.15
C LEU A 57 1.23 9.52 -2.89
N PHE A 58 1.51 10.38 -1.90
CA PHE A 58 0.60 11.44 -1.48
C PHE A 58 1.33 12.78 -1.36
N ASP A 59 0.84 13.78 -2.09
CA ASP A 59 1.36 15.15 -2.08
C ASP A 59 1.29 15.85 -0.71
N SER A 60 0.56 15.28 0.26
CA SER A 60 0.39 15.81 1.61
C SER A 60 0.65 14.71 2.64
N THR A 61 1.92 14.39 2.88
CA THR A 61 2.25 13.48 3.99
C THR A 61 2.49 14.28 5.27
N PRO A 62 1.79 13.97 6.38
CA PRO A 62 2.02 14.66 7.64
C PRO A 62 3.47 14.50 8.09
N ASP A 63 4.12 15.63 8.32
CA ASP A 63 5.47 15.70 8.88
C ASP A 63 5.40 15.16 10.32
N LEU A 64 5.98 13.99 10.57
CA LEU A 64 6.08 13.45 11.92
C LEU A 64 7.22 14.19 12.64
N ARG A 65 6.87 15.31 13.24
CA ARG A 65 7.69 15.96 14.28
C ARG A 65 7.40 15.39 15.65
#